data_AF-A0A1F3YCI2-F1
#
_entry.id   AF-A0A1F3YCI2-F1
#
_cell.length_a   1.000
_cell.length_b   1.000
_cell.length_c   1.000
_cell.angle_alpha   90.00
_cell.angle_beta   90.00
_cell.angle_gamma   90.00
#
_symmetry.space_group_name_H-M   'P 1'
#
loop_
_entity.id
_entity.type
_entity.pdbx_description
1 polymer ?
#
loop_
_entity_poly.entity_id
_entity_poly.type
_entity_poly.pdbx_seq_one_letter_code
_entity_poly.pdbx_strand_id
1 'polypeptide(L)'
;MTTVVSTRDLARGAAAAAAMFVALGTVAALWKNPLFMRMTPTGGFEISLLLLQSVLAGVYVGLPQSACGKRTAGAGAVIGFLGIACPVCNKILVLLIGSTLLLEYFEPVRLYVALAGAAFLGAAVWVKLTRPECLKAA
;
A
#
# COMPACT_ATOMS: atom_id res chain seq x y z
N MET A 1 -15.08 -15.18 -21.91
CA MET A 1 -14.91 -13.75 -22.23
C MET A 1 -13.64 -13.29 -21.55
N THR A 2 -12.51 -13.50 -22.22
CA THR A 2 -11.18 -13.17 -21.72
C THR A 2 -11.06 -11.65 -21.69
N THR A 3 -10.91 -11.08 -20.50
CA THR A 3 -10.43 -9.71 -20.37
C THR A 3 -9.01 -9.70 -20.93
N VAL A 4 -8.85 -9.23 -22.16
CA VAL A 4 -7.51 -9.03 -22.72
C VAL A 4 -6.93 -7.84 -21.96
N VAL A 5 -6.21 -8.13 -20.87
CA VAL A 5 -5.39 -7.13 -20.18
C VAL A 5 -4.45 -6.56 -21.23
N SER A 6 -4.65 -5.30 -21.61
CA SER A 6 -3.82 -4.68 -22.63
C SER A 6 -2.40 -4.55 -22.10
N THR A 7 -1.41 -4.57 -22.99
CA THR A 7 -0.02 -4.24 -22.62
C THR A 7 0.07 -2.87 -21.94
N ARG A 8 -0.81 -1.92 -22.32
CA ARG A 8 -0.93 -0.61 -21.67
C ARG A 8 -1.44 -0.70 -20.24
N ASP A 9 -2.38 -1.59 -19.97
CA ASP A 9 -2.97 -1.78 -18.63
C ASP A 9 -1.97 -2.46 -17.70
N LEU A 10 -1.25 -3.45 -18.21
CA LEU A 10 -0.15 -4.10 -17.50
C LEU A 10 0.98 -3.10 -17.21
N ALA A 11 1.36 -2.28 -18.19
CA ALA A 11 2.38 -1.25 -18.00
C ALA A 11 1.96 -0.20 -16.97
N ARG A 12 0.70 0.24 -16.99
CA ARG A 12 0.15 1.17 -15.98
C ARG A 12 0.15 0.54 -14.59
N GLY A 13 -0.29 -0.71 -14.46
CA GLY A 13 -0.28 -1.42 -13.18
C GLY A 13 1.14 -1.63 -12.64
N ALA A 14 2.07 -2.03 -13.50
CA ALA A 14 3.48 -2.18 -13.15
C ALA A 14 4.13 -0.84 -12.75
N ALA A 15 3.86 0.23 -13.50
CA ALA A 15 4.33 1.58 -13.18
C ALA A 15 3.76 2.06 -11.83
N ALA A 16 2.48 1.82 -11.56
CA ALA A 16 1.85 2.16 -10.29
C ALA A 16 2.44 1.36 -9.12
N ALA A 17 2.67 0.05 -9.29
CA ALA A 17 3.33 -0.78 -8.30
C ALA A 17 4.76 -0.29 -8.01
N ALA A 18 5.56 -0.03 -9.05
CA ALA A 18 6.92 0.45 -8.91
C ALA A 18 6.95 1.84 -8.23
N ALA A 19 6.08 2.75 -8.64
CA ALA A 19 5.98 4.07 -8.05
C ALA A 19 5.59 4.00 -6.56
N MET A 20 4.60 3.16 -6.19
CA MET A 20 4.23 2.96 -4.80
C MET A 20 5.38 2.33 -4.00
N PHE A 21 6.01 1.29 -4.52
CA PHE A 21 7.12 0.64 -3.82
C PHE A 21 8.25 1.64 -3.52
N VAL A 22 8.67 2.41 -4.53
CA VAL A 22 9.73 3.41 -4.38
C VAL A 22 9.31 4.56 -3.47
N ALA A 23 8.13 5.15 -3.69
CA ALA A 23 7.70 6.30 -2.89
C ALA A 23 7.51 5.90 -1.41
N LEU A 24 6.76 4.83 -1.16
CA LEU A 24 6.43 4.40 0.19
C LEU A 24 7.67 3.84 0.91
N GLY A 25 8.53 3.09 0.21
CA GLY A 25 9.79 2.59 0.75
C GLY A 25 10.78 3.72 1.11
N THR A 26 10.80 4.80 0.32
CA THR A 26 11.61 5.99 0.62
C THR A 26 11.07 6.73 1.85
N VAL A 27 9.76 6.97 1.92
CA VAL A 27 9.11 7.65 3.06
C VAL A 27 9.26 6.86 4.35
N ALA A 28 9.17 5.54 4.28
CA ALA A 28 9.36 4.65 5.43
C ALA A 28 10.85 4.39 5.76
N ALA A 29 11.78 5.02 5.02
CA ALA A 29 13.23 4.88 5.17
C ALA A 29 13.68 3.41 5.20
N LEU A 30 13.11 2.57 4.32
CA LEU A 30 13.53 1.17 4.16
C LEU A 30 14.95 1.08 3.58
N TRP A 31 15.38 2.10 2.86
CA TRP A 31 16.73 2.26 2.35
C TRP A 31 17.27 3.64 2.70
N LYS A 32 18.60 3.73 2.69
CA LYS A 32 19.33 4.97 2.97
C LYS A 32 18.95 6.03 1.93
N ASN A 33 18.37 7.13 2.39
CA ASN A 33 18.03 8.28 1.56
C ASN A 33 18.25 9.58 2.35
N PRO A 34 18.47 10.72 1.69
CA PRO A 34 18.80 11.99 2.37
C PRO A 34 17.59 12.68 3.02
N LEU A 35 16.37 12.19 2.79
CA LEU A 35 15.13 12.84 3.22
C LEU A 35 14.63 12.32 4.58
N PHE A 36 14.85 11.02 4.88
CA PHE A 36 14.32 10.36 6.08
C PHE A 36 15.39 9.52 6.77
N MET A 37 15.58 9.75 8.08
CA MET A 37 16.48 9.00 8.94
C MET A 37 15.67 8.17 9.93
N ARG A 38 15.98 6.88 10.03
CA ARG A 38 15.28 5.94 10.93
C ARG A 38 16.20 5.59 12.10
N MET A 39 15.68 5.71 13.33
CA MET A 39 16.40 5.34 14.56
C MET A 39 16.21 3.86 14.94
N THR A 40 15.24 3.17 14.34
CA THR A 40 14.92 1.75 14.59
C THR A 40 15.37 0.84 13.45
N PRO A 41 15.87 -0.37 13.74
CA PRO A 41 16.29 -1.31 12.70
C PRO A 41 15.08 -1.75 11.84
N THR A 42 15.30 -1.90 10.54
CA THR A 42 14.32 -2.43 9.60
C THR A 42 14.15 -3.94 9.80
N GLY A 43 12.97 -4.38 10.21
CA GLY A 43 12.59 -5.79 10.13
C GLY A 43 12.41 -6.21 8.67
N GLY A 44 12.97 -7.34 8.24
CA GLY A 44 12.89 -7.82 6.86
C GLY A 44 11.45 -7.99 6.34
N PHE A 45 10.49 -8.22 7.23
CA PHE A 45 9.06 -8.35 6.91
C PHE A 45 8.42 -7.09 6.32
N GLU A 46 8.94 -5.89 6.65
CA GLU A 46 8.42 -4.61 6.14
C GLU A 46 8.57 -4.51 4.62
N ILE A 47 9.68 -5.02 4.07
CA ILE A 47 9.94 -5.03 2.63
C ILE A 47 8.96 -5.97 1.94
N SER A 48 8.74 -7.17 2.51
CA SER A 48 7.81 -8.17 1.95
C SER A 48 6.37 -7.66 1.93
N LEU A 49 5.93 -7.01 3.02
CA LEU A 49 4.60 -6.40 3.10
C LEU A 49 4.43 -5.23 2.14
N LEU A 50 5.45 -4.37 2.02
CA LEU A 50 5.45 -3.28 1.06
C LEU A 50 5.37 -3.79 -0.37
N LEU A 51 6.12 -4.84 -0.70
CA LEU A 51 6.09 -5.47 -2.02
C LEU A 51 4.70 -6.05 -2.29
N LEU A 52 4.14 -6.82 -1.36
CA LEU A 52 2.79 -7.38 -1.48
C LEU A 52 1.77 -6.26 -1.75
N GLN A 53 1.79 -5.21 -0.94
CA GLN A 53 0.82 -4.13 -1.07
C GLN A 53 0.98 -3.32 -2.36
N SER A 54 2.21 -3.08 -2.79
CA SER A 54 2.52 -2.38 -4.04
C SER A 54 2.04 -3.19 -5.26
N VAL A 55 2.23 -4.51 -5.22
CA VAL A 55 1.73 -5.42 -6.27
C VAL A 55 0.20 -5.42 -6.29
N LEU A 56 -0.46 -5.58 -5.14
CA LEU A 56 -1.92 -5.57 -5.05
C LEU A 56 -2.52 -4.25 -5.56
N ALA A 57 -1.93 -3.13 -5.19
CA ALA A 57 -2.35 -1.82 -5.66
C ALA A 57 -2.11 -1.64 -7.17
N GLY A 58 -0.96 -2.08 -7.69
CA GLY A 58 -0.67 -2.08 -9.12
C GLY A 58 -1.63 -2.95 -9.92
N VAL A 59 -1.97 -4.14 -9.42
CA VAL A 59 -3.00 -5.01 -10.01
C VAL A 59 -4.36 -4.30 -10.03
N TYR A 60 -4.75 -3.65 -8.92
CA TYR A 60 -6.01 -2.91 -8.86
C TYR A 60 -6.08 -1.76 -9.88
N VAL A 61 -4.98 -1.04 -10.06
CA VAL A 61 -4.84 0.08 -11.01
C VAL A 61 -4.78 -0.41 -12.47
N GLY A 62 -4.14 -1.55 -12.72
CA GLY A 62 -4.09 -2.18 -14.04
C GLY A 62 -5.42 -2.82 -14.46
N LEU A 63 -6.36 -3.02 -13.54
CA LEU A 63 -7.70 -3.46 -13.86
C LEU A 63 -8.59 -2.27 -14.28
N PRO A 64 -9.53 -2.44 -15.24
CA PRO A 64 -10.40 -1.38 -15.74
C PRO A 64 -11.10 -0.57 -14.63
N GLN A 65 -11.19 0.75 -14.75
CA GLN A 65 -11.72 1.64 -13.69
C GLN A 65 -13.24 1.46 -13.54
N SER A 66 -13.68 0.79 -12.47
CA SER A 66 -15.10 0.65 -12.14
C SER A 66 -15.43 1.15 -10.73
N ALA A 67 -16.71 1.45 -10.50
CA ALA A 67 -17.19 1.89 -9.18
C ALA A 67 -17.11 0.77 -8.13
N CYS A 68 -17.06 -0.50 -8.57
CA CYS A 68 -16.99 -1.65 -7.68
C CYS A 68 -15.71 -1.66 -6.85
N GLY A 69 -15.85 -1.67 -5.53
CA GLY A 69 -14.72 -1.77 -4.61
C GLY A 69 -13.78 -0.55 -4.61
N LYS A 70 -14.18 0.59 -5.20
CA LYS A 70 -13.36 1.82 -5.19
C LYS A 70 -13.08 2.32 -3.77
N ARG A 71 -14.10 2.29 -2.91
CA ARG A 71 -13.96 2.69 -1.49
C ARG A 71 -13.08 1.72 -0.70
N THR A 72 -13.24 0.41 -0.91
CA THR A 72 -12.45 -0.61 -0.22
C THR A 72 -10.99 -0.60 -0.67
N ALA A 73 -10.72 -0.39 -1.97
CA ALA A 73 -9.37 -0.21 -2.48
C ALA A 73 -8.71 1.07 -1.92
N GLY A 74 -9.44 2.18 -1.89
CA GLY A 74 -8.96 3.44 -1.30
C GLY A 74 -8.66 3.31 0.19
N ALA A 75 -9.58 2.71 0.96
CA ALA A 75 -9.37 2.44 2.38
C ALA A 75 -8.19 1.50 2.61
N GLY A 76 -8.08 0.41 1.85
CA GLY A 76 -6.96 -0.54 1.94
C GLY A 76 -5.61 0.10 1.61
N ALA A 77 -5.57 1.00 0.62
CA ALA A 77 -4.35 1.75 0.28
C ALA A 77 -3.93 2.69 1.42
N VAL A 78 -4.87 3.43 2.02
CA VAL A 78 -4.58 4.34 3.13
C VAL A 78 -4.17 3.57 4.39
N ILE A 79 -4.96 2.55 4.77
CA ILE A 79 -4.70 1.73 5.96
C ILE A 79 -3.35 1.01 5.81
N GLY A 80 -3.11 0.39 4.66
CA GLY A 80 -1.87 -0.30 4.41
C GLY A 80 -0.67 0.65 4.36
N PHE A 81 -0.83 1.85 3.78
CA PHE A 81 0.22 2.88 3.85
C PHE A 81 0.52 3.25 5.31
N LEU A 82 -0.50 3.42 6.15
CA LEU A 82 -0.31 3.73 7.56
C LEU A 82 0.40 2.61 8.34
N GLY A 83 0.19 1.35 7.93
CA GLY A 83 0.87 0.18 8.50
C GLY A 83 2.31 0.01 8.02
N ILE A 84 2.65 0.43 6.80
CA ILE A 84 4.03 0.33 6.29
C ILE A 84 4.84 1.60 6.60
N ALA A 85 4.17 2.74 6.68
CA ALA A 85 4.80 4.01 7.00
C ALA A 85 5.41 3.92 8.41
N CYS A 86 6.65 4.34 8.51
CA CYS A 86 7.30 4.55 9.80
C CYS A 86 6.72 5.83 10.42
N PRO A 87 5.84 5.76 11.44
CA PRO A 87 5.18 6.95 11.95
C PRO A 87 6.19 7.89 12.63
N VAL A 88 7.27 7.34 13.20
CA VAL A 88 8.37 8.09 13.82
C VAL A 88 9.32 8.74 12.81
N CYS A 89 9.28 8.31 11.55
CA CYS A 89 10.06 8.91 10.48
C CYS A 89 9.40 10.19 9.94
N ASN A 90 8.10 10.41 10.22
CA ASN A 90 7.41 11.64 9.86
C ASN A 90 7.57 12.68 10.99
N LYS A 91 8.39 13.69 10.71
CA LYS A 91 8.70 14.78 11.64
C LYS A 91 7.46 15.54 12.11
N ILE A 92 6.41 15.63 11.28
CA ILE A 92 5.14 16.29 11.63
C ILE A 92 4.35 15.45 12.65
N LEU A 93 4.29 14.13 12.44
CA LEU A 93 3.60 13.21 13.36
C LEU A 93 4.28 13.18 14.73
N VAL A 94 5.61 13.15 14.74
CA VAL A 94 6.39 13.22 15.99
C VAL A 94 6.17 14.55 16.70
N LEU A 95 6.05 15.66 15.98
CA LEU A 95 5.84 16.98 16.57
C LEU A 95 4.43 17.14 17.17
N LEU A 96 3.42 16.49 16.59
CA LEU A 96 2.03 16.55 17.05
C LEU A 96 1.68 15.53 18.13
N ILE A 97 2.20 14.29 18.02
CA ILE A 97 1.80 13.16 18.87
C ILE A 97 2.90 12.78 19.86
N GLY A 98 4.17 13.03 19.54
CA GLY A 98 5.33 12.66 20.36
C GLY A 98 5.93 11.29 20.00
N SER A 99 7.25 11.16 20.09
CA SER A 99 7.97 9.94 19.70
C SER A 99 7.68 8.73 20.61
N THR A 100 7.48 8.96 21.90
CA THR A 100 7.19 7.91 22.90
C THR A 100 5.86 7.22 22.65
N LEU A 101 4.78 7.99 22.43
CA LEU A 101 3.45 7.45 22.11
C LEU A 101 3.47 6.63 20.81
N LEU A 102 4.22 7.07 19.81
CA LEU A 102 4.33 6.37 18.54
C LEU A 102 5.08 5.03 18.67
N LEU A 103 6.15 4.99 19.46
CA LEU A 103 6.94 3.77 19.64
C LEU A 103 6.21 2.77 20.54
N GLU A 104 5.60 3.23 21.63
CA GLU A 104 5.05 2.32 22.63
C GLU A 104 3.68 1.74 22.22
N TYR A 105 2.83 2.55 21.57
CA TYR A 105 1.49 2.12 21.17
C TYR A 105 1.37 1.75 19.70
N PHE A 106 2.08 2.43 18.80
CA PHE A 106 1.90 2.24 17.37
C PHE A 106 2.79 1.14 16.79
N GLU A 107 4.02 0.99 17.29
CA GLU A 107 4.95 -0.05 16.83
C GLU A 107 4.37 -1.48 16.90
N PRO A 108 3.72 -1.94 17.99
CA PRO A 108 3.13 -3.29 18.03
C PRO A 108 1.91 -3.44 17.12
N VAL A 109 1.16 -2.36 16.88
CA VAL A 109 -0.08 -2.38 16.08
C VAL A 109 0.20 -2.26 14.57
N ARG A 110 1.34 -1.66 14.22
CA ARG A 110 1.74 -1.36 12.84
C ARG A 110 1.66 -2.55 11.89
N LEU A 111 2.15 -3.72 12.32
CA LEU A 111 2.14 -4.93 11.51
C LEU A 111 0.71 -5.40 11.20
N TYR A 112 -0.19 -5.34 12.19
CA TYR A 112 -1.60 -5.69 12.02
C TYR A 112 -2.33 -4.72 11.09
N VAL A 113 -2.00 -3.43 11.16
CA VAL A 113 -2.54 -2.40 10.27
C VAL A 113 -2.08 -2.63 8.82
N ALA A 114 -0.82 -2.99 8.61
CA ALA A 114 -0.30 -3.34 7.28
C ALA A 114 -1.02 -4.56 6.71
N LEU A 115 -1.20 -5.61 7.52
CA LEU A 115 -1.95 -6.81 7.13
C LEU A 115 -3.41 -6.51 6.81
N ALA A 116 -4.07 -5.67 7.62
CA ALA A 116 -5.45 -5.25 7.36
C ALA A 116 -5.55 -4.48 6.04
N GLY A 117 -4.63 -3.55 5.78
CA GLY A 117 -4.56 -2.81 4.52
C GLY A 117 -4.39 -3.71 3.30
N ALA A 118 -3.46 -4.67 3.38
CA ALA A 118 -3.27 -5.69 2.35
C ALA A 118 -4.53 -6.56 2.16
N ALA A 119 -5.23 -6.94 3.23
CA ALA A 119 -6.47 -7.69 3.16
C ALA A 119 -7.59 -6.88 2.48
N PHE A 120 -7.75 -5.59 2.79
CA PHE A 120 -8.73 -4.72 2.14
C PHE A 120 -8.45 -4.52 0.65
N LEU A 121 -7.18 -4.31 0.28
CA LEU A 121 -6.76 -4.23 -1.12
C LEU A 121 -6.98 -5.57 -1.85
N GLY A 122 -6.64 -6.68 -1.20
CA GLY A 122 -6.84 -8.02 -1.73
C GLY A 122 -8.33 -8.32 -1.95
N ALA A 123 -9.18 -7.94 -1.00
CA ALA A 123 -10.63 -8.05 -1.13
C ALA A 123 -11.17 -7.17 -2.27
N ALA A 124 -10.64 -5.95 -2.45
CA ALA A 124 -11.05 -5.09 -3.55
C ALA A 124 -10.68 -5.69 -4.92
N VAL A 125 -9.48 -6.26 -5.05
CA VAL A 125 -9.05 -7.00 -6.25
C VAL A 125 -9.92 -8.23 -6.47
N TRP A 126 -10.19 -9.00 -5.40
CA TRP A 126 -11.02 -10.19 -5.45
C TRP A 126 -12.44 -9.90 -5.93
N VAL A 127 -13.08 -8.87 -5.37
CA VAL A 127 -14.43 -8.43 -5.78
C VAL A 127 -14.45 -8.02 -7.25
N LYS A 128 -13.40 -7.34 -7.71
CA LYS A 128 -13.29 -6.90 -9.11
C LYS A 128 -13.08 -8.06 -10.08
N LEU A 129 -12.34 -9.10 -9.67
CA LEU A 129 -12.10 -10.30 -10.48
C LEU A 129 -13.30 -11.26 -10.49
N THR A 130 -14.01 -11.39 -9.38
CA THR A 130 -15.17 -12.29 -9.25
C THR A 130 -16.44 -11.73 -9.89
N ARG A 131 -16.51 -10.41 -10.11
CA ARG A 131 -17.67 -9.76 -10.72
C ARG A 131 -17.34 -9.27 -12.14
N PRO A 132 -17.66 -10.06 -13.20
CA PRO A 132 -17.35 -9.69 -14.58
C PRO A 132 -18.10 -8.44 -15.05
N GLU A 133 -19.25 -8.12 -14.45
CA GLU A 133 -19.97 -6.86 -14.66
C GLU A 133 -19.14 -5.63 -14.29
N CYS A 134 -18.31 -5.73 -13.25
CA CYS A 134 -17.41 -4.66 -12.81
C CYS A 134 -16.19 -4.49 -13.71
N LEU A 135 -15.87 -5.48 -14.55
CA LEU A 135 -14.81 -5.39 -15.55
C LEU A 135 -15.32 -4.79 -16.87
N LYS A 136 -16.61 -4.97 -17.18
CA LYS A 136 -17.26 -4.47 -18.40
C LYS A 136 -17.79 -3.04 -18.29
N ALA A 137 -18.07 -2.54 -17.10
CA ALA A 137 -18.68 -1.22 -16.87
C ALA A 137 -17.66 -0.05 -16.87
N ALA A 138 -16.47 -0.23 -17.44
CA ALA A 138 -15.36 0.72 -17.49
C ALA A 138 -14.98 1.02 -18.94
#